data_AF-A0A9E3NEJ1-F1
#
_entry.id   AF-A0A9E3NEJ1-F1
#
_cell.length_a   1.000
_cell.length_b   1.000
_cell.length_c   1.000
_cell.angle_alpha   90.00
_cell.angle_beta   90.00
_cell.angle_gamma   90.00
#
_symmetry.space_group_name_H-M   'P 1'
#
loop_
_entity.id
_entity.type
_entity.pdbx_description
1 polymer ?
#
loop_
_entity_poly.entity_id
_entity_poly.type
_entity_poly.pdbx_seq_one_letter_code
_entity_poly.pdbx_strand_id
1 'polypeptide(L)'
;MSDFERKKLELELKSFTVRNFERPADCKNADQIRFYVQELCNKIEEYNSRFNYVPGWAYSLLAQYNARQNAFIQKEFGNTYR
;
A
#
# COMPACT_ATOMS: atom_id res chain seq x y z
N MET A 1 -7.17 -23.26 -3.55
CA MET A 1 -8.00 -22.07 -3.85
C MET A 1 -8.41 -22.10 -5.29
N SER A 2 -9.71 -22.01 -5.54
CA SER A 2 -10.28 -21.80 -6.87
C SER A 2 -10.02 -20.38 -7.38
N ASP A 3 -10.12 -20.18 -8.69
CA ASP A 3 -10.00 -18.84 -9.28
C ASP A 3 -11.11 -17.89 -8.79
N PHE A 4 -12.28 -18.43 -8.47
CA PHE A 4 -13.37 -17.67 -7.84
C PHE A 4 -12.97 -17.12 -6.47
N GLU A 5 -12.36 -17.96 -5.62
CA GLU A 5 -11.87 -17.53 -4.29
C GLU A 5 -10.75 -16.50 -4.41
N ARG A 6 -9.82 -16.69 -5.35
CA ARG A 6 -8.75 -15.70 -5.62
C ARG A 6 -9.34 -14.35 -6.00
N LYS A 7 -10.30 -14.34 -6.93
CA LYS A 7 -10.98 -13.13 -7.38
C LYS A 7 -11.79 -12.46 -6.28
N LYS A 8 -12.41 -13.25 -5.39
CA LYS A 8 -13.10 -12.72 -4.22
C LYS A 8 -12.14 -12.00 -3.27
N LEU A 9 -11.02 -12.65 -2.92
CA LEU A 9 -9.99 -12.05 -2.07
C LEU A 9 -9.38 -10.77 -2.69
N GLU A 10 -9.18 -10.76 -4.00
CA GLU A 10 -8.73 -9.57 -4.73
C GLU A 10 -9.72 -8.40 -4.60
N LEU A 11 -11.01 -8.66 -4.78
CA LEU A 11 -12.05 -7.64 -4.66
C LEU A 11 -12.16 -7.11 -3.23
N GLU A 12 -12.04 -7.99 -2.23
CA GLU A 12 -12.04 -7.60 -0.82
C GLU A 12 -10.85 -6.71 -0.49
N LEU A 13 -9.63 -7.10 -0.89
CA LEU A 13 -8.43 -6.30 -0.65
C LEU A 13 -8.52 -4.95 -1.37
N LYS A 14 -9.02 -4.94 -2.61
CA LYS A 14 -9.22 -3.71 -3.37
C LYS A 14 -10.23 -2.80 -2.68
N SER A 15 -11.35 -3.34 -2.22
CA SER A 15 -12.36 -2.59 -1.47
C SER A 15 -11.79 -1.99 -0.19
N PHE A 16 -11.00 -2.77 0.55
CA PHE A 16 -10.28 -2.29 1.73
C PHE A 16 -9.38 -1.10 1.38
N THR A 17 -8.53 -1.22 0.35
CA THR A 17 -7.63 -0.11 -0.03
C THR A 17 -8.37 1.14 -0.50
N VAL A 18 -9.47 1.00 -1.24
CA VAL A 18 -10.25 2.14 -1.75
C VAL A 18 -10.99 2.88 -0.63
N ARG A 19 -11.42 2.17 0.41
CA ARG A 19 -12.16 2.76 1.54
C ARG A 19 -11.25 3.44 2.55
N ASN A 20 -10.06 2.88 2.77
CA ASN A 20 -9.19 3.30 3.86
C ASN A 20 -8.02 4.18 3.40
N PHE A 21 -7.57 4.04 2.15
CA PHE A 21 -6.37 4.74 1.67
C PHE A 21 -6.69 5.77 0.59
N GLU A 22 -6.04 6.92 0.68
CA GLU A 22 -5.97 7.87 -0.43
C GLU A 22 -4.96 7.37 -1.46
N ARG A 23 -5.13 7.71 -2.74
CA ARG A 23 -4.17 7.28 -3.77
C ARG A 23 -2.77 7.81 -3.44
N PRO A 24 -1.69 7.09 -3.81
CA PRO A 24 -0.32 7.56 -3.56
C PRO A 24 -0.07 8.99 -4.06
N ALA A 25 -0.65 9.37 -5.20
CA ALA A 25 -0.53 10.72 -5.77
C ALA A 25 -1.19 11.81 -4.93
N ASP A 26 -2.26 11.47 -4.21
CA ASP A 26 -3.09 12.41 -3.43
C ASP A 26 -2.58 12.58 -1.99
N CYS A 27 -1.67 11.70 -1.54
CA CYS A 27 -1.07 11.76 -0.21
C CYS A 27 -0.33 13.09 0.03
N LYS A 28 -0.60 13.71 1.18
CA LYS A 28 -0.18 15.09 1.50
C LYS A 28 1.07 15.20 2.35
N ASN A 29 1.42 14.16 3.10
CA ASN A 29 2.57 14.15 3.99
C ASN A 29 3.17 12.73 4.13
N ALA A 30 4.40 12.66 4.66
CA ALA A 30 5.14 11.41 4.81
C ALA A 30 4.53 10.47 5.86
N ASP A 31 3.93 11.01 6.92
CA ASP A 31 3.36 10.20 8.01
C ASP A 31 2.11 9.44 7.56
N GLN A 32 1.26 10.07 6.75
CA GLN A 32 0.13 9.42 6.09
C GLN A 32 0.59 8.24 5.22
N ILE A 33 1.68 8.42 4.46
CA ILE A 33 2.22 7.37 3.61
C ILE A 33 2.80 6.24 4.46
N ARG A 34 3.55 6.55 5.52
CA ARG A 34 4.09 5.54 6.45
C ARG A 34 2.96 4.71 7.07
N PHE A 35 1.88 5.36 7.49
CA PHE A 35 0.70 4.68 8.03
C PHE A 35 0.08 3.73 6.98
N TYR A 36 -0.15 4.19 5.75
CA TYR A 36 -0.71 3.34 4.70
C TYR A 36 0.21 2.19 4.28
N VAL A 37 1.53 2.42 4.24
CA VAL A 37 2.53 1.37 3.99
C VAL A 37 2.47 0.31 5.08
N GLN A 38 2.45 0.72 6.35
CA GLN A 38 2.39 -0.20 7.48
C GLN A 38 1.09 -1.01 7.47
N GLU A 39 -0.06 -0.37 7.29
CA GLU A 39 -1.36 -1.05 7.21
C GLU A 39 -1.44 -2.00 6.01
N LEU A 40 -0.90 -1.60 4.85
CA LEU A 40 -0.87 -2.46 3.68
C LEU A 40 0.03 -3.68 3.89
N CYS A 41 1.20 -3.52 4.51
CA CYS A 41 2.08 -4.63 4.88
C CYS A 41 1.39 -5.59 5.85
N ASN A 42 0.77 -5.08 6.91
CA ASN A 42 0.00 -5.89 7.86
C ASN A 42 -1.09 -6.69 7.13
N LYS A 43 -1.78 -6.06 6.18
CA LYS A 43 -2.85 -6.72 5.42
C LYS A 43 -2.32 -7.77 4.44
N ILE A 44 -1.18 -7.51 3.80
CA ILE A 44 -0.48 -8.47 2.94
C ILE A 44 -0.04 -9.70 3.75
N GLU A 45 0.54 -9.49 4.94
CA GLU A 45 0.94 -10.56 5.84
C GLU A 45 -0.26 -11.37 6.33
N GLU A 46 -1.37 -10.71 6.68
CA GLU A 46 -2.62 -11.37 7.04
C GLU A 46 -3.13 -12.26 5.89
N TYR A 47 -3.12 -11.75 4.66
CA TYR A 47 -3.56 -12.50 3.48
C TYR A 47 -2.66 -13.70 3.19
N ASN A 48 -1.35 -13.50 3.28
CA ASN A 48 -0.36 -14.57 3.10
C ASN A 48 -0.51 -15.66 4.17
N SER A 49 -0.67 -15.27 5.44
CA SER A 49 -0.81 -16.21 6.55
C SER A 49 -2.14 -16.98 6.51
N ARG A 50 -3.25 -16.30 6.22
CA ARG A 50 -4.60 -16.90 6.27
C ARG A 50 -4.96 -17.68 5.01
N PHE A 51 -4.54 -17.21 3.84
CA PHE A 51 -4.99 -17.75 2.55
C PHE A 51 -3.85 -18.31 1.69
N ASN A 52 -2.59 -18.15 2.13
CA ASN A 52 -1.40 -18.45 1.32
C ASN A 52 -1.48 -17.82 -0.09
N TYR A 53 -2.09 -16.63 -0.15
CA TYR A 53 -2.36 -15.91 -1.38
C TYR A 53 -2.39 -14.40 -1.13
N VAL A 54 -1.59 -13.67 -1.90
CA VAL A 54 -1.60 -12.21 -1.94
C VAL A 54 -1.80 -11.78 -3.39
N PRO A 55 -2.78 -10.91 -3.69
CA PRO A 55 -2.92 -10.32 -5.01
C PRO A 55 -1.64 -9.61 -5.46
N GLY A 56 -1.16 -9.91 -6.68
CA GLY A 56 0.09 -9.33 -7.19
C GLY A 56 0.08 -7.79 -7.24
N TRP A 57 -1.09 -7.18 -7.45
CA TRP A 57 -1.24 -5.73 -7.45
C TRP A 57 -1.02 -5.09 -6.07
N ALA A 58 -1.14 -5.85 -4.97
CA ALA A 58 -0.90 -5.34 -3.62
C ALA A 58 0.56 -4.91 -3.43
N TYR A 59 1.50 -5.71 -3.93
CA TYR A 59 2.92 -5.35 -3.95
C TYR A 59 3.21 -4.17 -4.88
N SER A 60 2.52 -4.09 -6.02
CA SER A 60 2.62 -2.93 -6.91
C SER A 60 2.10 -1.65 -6.26
N LEU A 61 1.05 -1.74 -5.44
CA LEU A 61 0.53 -0.61 -4.68
C LEU A 61 1.49 -0.19 -3.56
N LEU A 62 2.07 -1.15 -2.84
CA LEU A 62 3.10 -0.91 -1.84
C LEU A 62 4.31 -0.18 -2.43
N ALA A 63 4.78 -0.62 -3.60
CA ALA A 63 5.87 0.03 -4.32
C ALA A 63 5.55 1.49 -4.70
N GLN A 64 4.29 1.79 -5.07
CA GLN A 64 3.87 3.16 -5.37
C GLN A 64 3.88 4.06 -4.14
N TYR A 65 3.40 3.57 -2.98
CA TYR A 65 3.49 4.33 -1.74
C TYR A 65 4.95 4.58 -1.32
N ASN A 66 5.81 3.57 -1.42
CA ASN A 66 7.24 3.72 -1.12
C ASN A 66 7.91 4.76 -2.04
N ALA A 67 7.61 4.72 -3.34
CA ALA A 67 8.12 5.71 -4.29
C ALA A 67 7.65 7.14 -3.92
N ARG A 68 6.39 7.30 -3.50
CA ARG A 68 5.87 8.58 -3.03
C ARG A 68 6.58 9.04 -1.75
N GLN A 69 6.80 8.15 -0.79
CA GLN A 69 7.52 8.44 0.45
C GLN A 69 8.93 8.97 0.16
N ASN A 70 9.66 8.31 -0.74
CA ASN A 70 11.00 8.72 -1.13
C ASN A 70 11.02 10.13 -1.75
N ALA A 71 9.98 10.49 -2.52
CA ALA A 71 9.86 11.84 -3.07
C ALA A 71 9.68 12.91 -1.97
N PHE A 72 8.94 12.61 -0.90
CA PHE A 72 8.83 13.50 0.26
C PHE A 72 10.15 13.65 0.99
N ILE A 73 10.84 12.54 1.28
CA ILE A 73 12.13 12.53 1.97
C ILE A 73 13.17 13.36 1.18
N GLN A 74 13.24 13.16 -0.14
CA GLN A 74 14.15 13.91 -1.00
C GLN A 74 13.86 15.41 -0.97
N LYS A 75 12.58 15.80 -0.97
CA LYS A 75 12.16 17.20 -0.88
C LYS A 75 12.53 17.81 0.48
N GLU A 76 12.29 17.10 1.57
CA GLU A 76 12.66 17.57 2.92
C GLU A 76 14.17 17.74 3.04
N PHE A 77 14.95 16.76 2.59
CA PHE A 77 16.40 16.82 2.60
C PHE A 77 16.92 18.05 1.84
N GLY A 78 16.38 18.31 0.64
CA GLY A 78 16.75 19.48 -0.16
C GLY A 78 16.36 20.82 0.46
N ASN A 79 15.37 20.86 1.36
CA ASN A 79 14.99 22.07 2.10
C ASN A 79 15.86 22.30 3.34
N THR A 80 16.26 21.23 4.03
CA THR A 80 17.04 21.31 5.28
C THR A 80 18.51 21.64 5.04
N TYR A 81 19.10 21.15 3.94
CA TYR A 81 20.52 21.29 3.65
C TYR A 81 20.80 22.29 2.52
N ARG A 82 19.94 23.29 2.35
CA ARG A 82 20.09 24.36 1.36
C ARG A 82 20.68 25.63 1.95
#